data_AF-A0A661JG01-F1
#
_entry.id   AF-A0A661JG01-F1
#
_cell.length_a   1.000
_cell.length_b   1.000
_cell.length_c   1.000
_cell.angle_alpha   90.00
_cell.angle_beta   90.00
_cell.angle_gamma   90.00
#
_symmetry.space_group_name_H-M   'P 1'
#
loop_
_entity.id
_entity.type
_entity.pdbx_description
1 polymer ?
#
loop_
_entity_poly.entity_id
_entity_poly.type
_entity_poly.pdbx_seq_one_letter_code
_entity_poly.pdbx_strand_id
1 'polypeptide(L)'
;MVRLSENALKVLEARYLRKDAKGNPIEGPEDMFRRVARHVAKAEGIFSPRKEAQRAEEFFQLMASLKFLPNSPTLMNAGRRLGQLAACFVLPVEDSLTSIFGSLKRAAIIHQSGGGTGFSFSRLRPRGDMVSTTHGVASGPVSFMRVFNMATEVIKQGGTRRGANMGVLRVDHPDIREFITLKRDPREMNTFNLSVAITEDFMKALQRGEDFPLVNPRTGRVFTKVNARELFELMVECAWESGEPGALFLDRINRANPTPALGEIEATNPCVTGDTWVTTSEGPARVEELVGRSCRLLLDGRFYSSGQEGFFYTGRKRVLEVRTKRGYRFKATPDHLVRVVTSMDRQRMETSWKPVGELKAGDLLLLSADRGSRWDGKGSFGEGYLLGLLMGDGTLKREEAVLSIWGDGAGPEAVRAEAERFAYELPHRTDFQGFQKKIEGRGEYRLKLKALKILANHYGHNRGCRGLPPSLEMTSWDFHRGFLRGLFDADGSVQG
;
A
#
# COMPACT_ATOMS: atom_id res chain seq x y z
N MET A 1 -6.46 -10.79 -27.35
CA MET A 1 -7.42 -11.28 -26.34
C MET A 1 -6.88 -10.92 -24.97
N VAL A 2 -7.58 -10.03 -24.25
CA VAL A 2 -7.15 -9.54 -22.94
C VAL A 2 -7.23 -10.66 -21.90
N ARG A 3 -6.13 -10.98 -21.23
CA ARG A 3 -6.07 -12.04 -20.19
C ARG A 3 -6.14 -11.42 -18.80
N LEU A 4 -7.31 -11.49 -18.16
CA LEU A 4 -7.52 -10.99 -16.79
C LEU A 4 -7.90 -12.13 -15.85
N SER A 5 -7.50 -12.02 -14.58
CA SER A 5 -7.93 -12.97 -13.55
C SER A 5 -9.44 -12.84 -13.27
N GLU A 6 -10.06 -13.91 -12.78
CA GLU A 6 -11.48 -13.89 -12.37
C GLU A 6 -11.79 -12.80 -11.33
N ASN A 7 -10.87 -12.54 -10.40
CA ASN A 7 -11.02 -11.46 -9.42
C ASN A 7 -11.04 -10.09 -10.11
N ALA A 8 -10.18 -9.87 -11.11
CA ALA A 8 -10.21 -8.66 -11.90
C ALA A 8 -11.52 -8.56 -12.68
N LEU A 9 -12.01 -9.65 -13.28
CA LEU A 9 -13.31 -9.67 -13.95
C LEU A 9 -14.46 -9.31 -13.00
N LYS A 10 -14.48 -9.85 -11.77
CA LYS A 10 -15.49 -9.49 -10.75
C LYS A 10 -15.42 -8.02 -10.34
N VAL A 11 -14.22 -7.47 -10.16
CA VAL A 11 -14.03 -6.04 -9.82
C VAL A 11 -14.44 -5.16 -11.00
N LEU A 12 -14.07 -5.54 -12.22
CA LEU A 12 -14.48 -4.84 -13.44
C LEU A 12 -16.00 -4.87 -13.59
N GLU A 13 -16.63 -6.03 -13.47
CA GLU A 13 -18.08 -6.17 -13.49
C GLU A 13 -18.76 -5.34 -12.40
N ALA A 14 -18.23 -5.36 -11.17
CA ALA A 14 -18.81 -4.58 -10.09
C ALA A 14 -18.71 -3.06 -10.34
N ARG A 15 -17.59 -2.57 -10.90
CA ARG A 15 -17.21 -1.16 -10.79
C ARG A 15 -16.74 -0.45 -12.06
N TYR A 16 -16.39 -1.15 -13.12
CA TYR A 16 -15.74 -0.54 -14.29
C TYR A 16 -16.47 -0.79 -15.59
N LEU A 17 -17.04 -1.98 -15.80
CA LEU A 17 -17.77 -2.34 -17.01
C LEU A 17 -19.04 -1.49 -17.14
N ARG A 18 -19.44 -1.22 -18.38
CA ARG A 18 -20.62 -0.45 -18.70
C ARG A 18 -21.81 -1.33 -18.42
N LYS A 19 -22.83 -0.75 -17.78
CA LYS A 19 -24.05 -1.46 -17.43
C LYS A 19 -25.24 -0.86 -18.19
N ASP A 20 -26.22 -1.70 -18.46
CA ASP A 20 -27.54 -1.27 -18.91
C ASP A 20 -28.35 -0.63 -17.77
N ALA A 21 -29.59 -0.20 -18.05
CA ALA A 21 -30.49 0.38 -17.05
C ALA A 21 -30.92 -0.63 -15.95
N LYS A 22 -30.74 -1.93 -16.19
CA LYS A 22 -31.04 -3.02 -15.23
C LYS A 22 -29.81 -3.40 -14.40
N GLY A 23 -28.64 -2.81 -14.66
CA GLY A 23 -27.39 -3.07 -13.95
C GLY A 23 -26.56 -4.22 -14.52
N ASN A 24 -26.93 -4.80 -15.66
CA ASN A 24 -26.18 -5.90 -16.28
C ASN A 24 -25.02 -5.36 -17.10
N PRO A 25 -23.81 -5.96 -17.04
CA PRO A 25 -22.70 -5.59 -17.90
C PRO A 25 -23.03 -5.76 -19.39
N ILE A 26 -22.78 -4.72 -20.17
CA ILE A 26 -22.96 -4.69 -21.64
C ILE A 26 -21.63 -4.46 -22.38
N GLU A 27 -20.52 -4.42 -21.67
CA GLU A 27 -19.18 -4.37 -22.26
C GLU A 27 -18.28 -5.40 -21.57
N GLY A 28 -17.43 -6.08 -22.35
CA GLY A 28 -16.36 -6.90 -21.79
C GLY A 28 -15.10 -6.08 -21.45
N PRO A 29 -14.09 -6.68 -20.80
CA PRO A 29 -12.84 -5.99 -20.50
C PRO A 29 -12.06 -5.51 -21.72
N GLU A 30 -12.05 -6.30 -22.80
CA GLU A 30 -11.42 -5.88 -24.06
C GLU A 30 -12.15 -4.67 -24.66
N ASP A 31 -13.48 -4.68 -24.63
CA ASP A 31 -14.30 -3.56 -25.09
C ASP A 31 -14.06 -2.31 -24.24
N MET A 32 -13.95 -2.47 -22.92
CA MET A 32 -13.61 -1.41 -21.98
C MET A 32 -12.26 -0.77 -22.33
N PHE A 33 -11.21 -1.58 -22.51
CA PHE A 33 -9.89 -1.06 -22.89
C PHE A 33 -9.89 -0.41 -24.26
N ARG A 34 -10.57 -0.99 -25.26
CA ARG A 34 -10.71 -0.36 -26.58
C ARG A 34 -11.47 0.95 -26.50
N ARG A 35 -12.54 1.03 -25.69
CA ARG A 35 -13.29 2.27 -25.43
C ARG A 35 -12.38 3.34 -24.84
N VAL A 36 -11.62 3.01 -23.79
CA VAL A 36 -10.70 3.94 -23.14
C VAL A 36 -9.62 4.39 -24.12
N ALA A 37 -8.96 3.46 -24.80
CA ALA A 37 -7.87 3.73 -25.72
C ALA A 37 -8.28 4.65 -26.87
N ARG A 38 -9.41 4.32 -27.52
CA ARG A 38 -9.99 5.16 -28.58
C ARG A 38 -10.37 6.54 -28.05
N HIS A 39 -10.97 6.63 -26.86
CA HIS A 39 -11.38 7.90 -26.30
C HIS A 39 -10.19 8.82 -26.02
N VAL A 40 -9.11 8.30 -25.43
CA VAL A 40 -7.89 9.07 -25.13
C VAL A 40 -7.16 9.45 -26.42
N ALA A 41 -7.06 8.53 -27.38
CA ALA A 41 -6.38 8.77 -28.65
C ALA A 41 -7.01 9.88 -29.51
N LYS A 42 -8.29 10.22 -29.32
CA LYS A 42 -8.92 11.37 -30.00
C LYS A 42 -8.15 12.69 -29.84
N ALA A 43 -7.39 12.85 -28.75
CA ALA A 43 -6.54 14.01 -28.57
C ALA A 43 -5.47 14.14 -29.67
N GLU A 44 -5.00 13.02 -30.22
CA GLU A 44 -4.04 12.98 -31.34
C GLU A 44 -4.64 13.55 -32.62
N GLY A 45 -5.96 13.47 -32.78
CA GLY A 45 -6.68 14.03 -33.93
C GLY A 45 -6.50 15.55 -34.09
N ILE A 46 -6.16 16.26 -33.01
CA ILE A 46 -5.87 17.70 -33.04
C ILE A 46 -4.57 17.99 -33.81
N PHE A 47 -3.57 17.10 -33.71
CA PHE A 47 -2.23 17.33 -34.25
C PHE A 47 -1.93 16.48 -35.48
N SER A 48 -2.48 15.27 -35.53
CA SER A 48 -2.19 14.27 -36.55
C SER A 48 -3.35 13.28 -36.69
N PRO A 49 -4.45 13.65 -37.38
CA PRO A 49 -5.62 12.78 -37.58
C PRO A 49 -5.28 11.39 -38.11
N ARG A 50 -4.27 11.29 -38.99
CA ARG A 50 -3.82 10.03 -39.58
C ARG A 50 -3.20 9.06 -38.57
N LYS A 51 -2.79 9.54 -37.39
CA LYS A 51 -2.15 8.73 -36.34
C LYS A 51 -3.11 8.33 -35.22
N GLU A 52 -4.32 8.90 -35.14
CA GLU A 52 -5.27 8.60 -34.06
C GLU A 52 -5.55 7.10 -33.92
N ALA A 53 -5.85 6.42 -35.03
CA ALA A 53 -6.15 4.99 -35.01
C ALA A 53 -4.93 4.14 -34.58
N GLN A 54 -3.73 4.52 -35.03
CA GLN A 54 -2.49 3.87 -34.62
C GLN A 54 -2.25 4.04 -33.12
N ARG A 55 -2.42 5.25 -32.60
CA ARG A 55 -2.25 5.57 -31.17
C ARG A 55 -3.29 4.88 -30.30
N ALA A 56 -4.53 4.78 -30.76
CA ALA A 56 -5.58 4.02 -30.08
C ALA A 56 -5.18 2.54 -29.94
N GLU A 57 -4.59 1.94 -30.97
CA GLU A 57 -4.12 0.55 -30.88
C GLU A 57 -2.91 0.43 -29.93
N GLU A 58 -1.95 1.34 -29.98
CA GLU A 58 -0.81 1.35 -29.04
C GLU A 58 -1.27 1.48 -27.57
N PHE A 59 -2.21 2.38 -27.28
CA PHE A 59 -2.79 2.54 -25.94
C PHE A 59 -3.59 1.32 -25.51
N PHE A 60 -4.34 0.72 -26.43
CA PHE A 60 -5.05 -0.53 -26.16
C PHE A 60 -4.05 -1.64 -25.81
N GLN A 61 -2.97 -1.80 -26.57
CA GLN A 61 -1.95 -2.82 -26.29
C GLN A 61 -1.26 -2.60 -24.95
N LEU A 62 -0.98 -1.36 -24.56
CA LEU A 62 -0.44 -1.03 -23.23
C LEU A 62 -1.38 -1.45 -22.09
N MET A 63 -2.68 -1.19 -22.24
CA MET A 63 -3.68 -1.59 -21.23
C MET A 63 -3.99 -3.09 -21.26
N ALA A 64 -4.11 -3.69 -22.44
CA ALA A 64 -4.37 -5.11 -22.63
C ALA A 64 -3.20 -5.98 -22.11
N SER A 65 -1.97 -5.47 -22.20
CA SER A 65 -0.78 -6.10 -21.61
C SER A 65 -0.52 -5.72 -20.16
N LEU A 66 -1.37 -4.86 -19.57
CA LEU A 66 -1.25 -4.32 -18.21
C LEU A 66 0.07 -3.60 -17.91
N LYS A 67 0.87 -3.31 -18.93
CA LYS A 67 2.06 -2.45 -18.80
C LYS A 67 1.68 -1.04 -18.38
N PHE A 68 0.57 -0.56 -18.98
CA PHE A 68 -0.20 0.67 -18.88
C PHE A 68 -1.53 0.61 -18.09
N LEU A 69 -1.81 1.34 -17.00
CA LEU A 69 -3.22 1.52 -16.58
C LEU A 69 -3.45 2.92 -16.01
N PRO A 70 -4.41 3.69 -16.55
CA PRO A 70 -4.76 4.98 -15.99
C PRO A 70 -5.56 4.80 -14.68
N ASN A 71 -5.77 5.91 -13.97
CA ASN A 71 -6.55 5.93 -12.74
C ASN A 71 -8.00 5.38 -12.95
N SER A 72 -8.68 5.05 -11.85
CA SER A 72 -10.02 4.46 -11.91
C SER A 72 -11.05 5.31 -12.68
N PRO A 73 -11.16 6.64 -12.47
CA PRO A 73 -12.09 7.48 -13.24
C PRO A 73 -11.88 7.38 -14.75
N THR A 74 -10.64 7.27 -15.23
CA THR A 74 -10.37 7.11 -16.66
C THR A 74 -11.00 5.83 -17.21
N LEU A 75 -10.80 4.70 -16.53
CA LEU A 75 -11.37 3.41 -16.94
C LEU A 75 -12.90 3.41 -16.89
N MET A 76 -13.45 4.00 -15.82
CA MET A 76 -14.88 4.05 -15.56
C MET A 76 -15.63 4.97 -16.53
N ASN A 77 -15.03 6.11 -16.93
CA ASN A 77 -15.77 7.20 -17.57
C ASN A 77 -15.37 7.51 -19.01
N ALA A 78 -14.19 7.07 -19.50
CA ALA A 78 -13.75 7.38 -20.86
C ALA A 78 -14.78 6.94 -21.92
N GLY A 79 -15.21 7.85 -22.79
CA GLY A 79 -16.23 7.52 -23.79
C GLY A 79 -17.64 7.23 -23.23
N ARG A 80 -17.91 7.63 -21.97
CA ARG A 80 -19.25 7.66 -21.37
C ARG A 80 -19.71 9.09 -21.14
N ARG A 81 -21.01 9.26 -20.86
CA ARG A 81 -21.67 10.57 -20.71
C ARG A 81 -21.01 11.49 -19.66
N LEU A 82 -20.53 10.94 -18.54
CA LEU A 82 -19.90 11.75 -17.48
C LEU A 82 -18.49 12.25 -17.87
N GLY A 83 -17.72 11.49 -18.67
CA GLY A 83 -16.50 11.94 -19.34
C GLY A 83 -15.33 12.41 -18.46
N GLN A 84 -15.42 12.31 -17.14
CA GLN A 84 -14.40 12.79 -16.20
C GLN A 84 -13.31 11.72 -15.96
N LEU A 85 -12.04 12.02 -16.24
CA LEU A 85 -10.91 11.06 -16.19
C LEU A 85 -9.89 11.26 -15.04
N ALA A 86 -10.12 12.19 -14.13
CA ALA A 86 -9.13 12.65 -13.14
C ALA A 86 -9.54 12.18 -11.73
N ALA A 87 -8.58 11.67 -10.96
CA ALA A 87 -8.88 11.16 -9.62
C ALA A 87 -8.76 12.21 -8.51
N CYS A 88 -7.97 13.26 -8.72
CA CYS A 88 -7.55 14.18 -7.68
C CYS A 88 -7.92 15.61 -8.04
N PHE A 89 -8.58 16.30 -7.11
CA PHE A 89 -8.97 17.71 -7.26
C PHE A 89 -8.68 18.47 -5.99
N VAL A 90 -8.29 19.73 -6.13
CA VAL A 90 -8.27 20.69 -5.03
C VAL A 90 -9.20 21.83 -5.41
N LEU A 91 -10.11 22.19 -4.51
CA LEU A 91 -11.06 23.28 -4.73
C LEU A 91 -10.83 24.38 -3.70
N PRO A 92 -10.78 25.66 -4.13
CA PRO A 92 -10.63 26.77 -3.20
C PRO A 92 -11.91 26.96 -2.38
N VAL A 93 -11.76 27.38 -1.13
CA VAL A 93 -12.87 27.71 -0.24
C VAL A 93 -12.64 29.13 0.29
N GLU A 94 -13.13 30.13 -0.44
CA GLU A 94 -13.05 31.54 -0.03
C GLU A 94 -14.07 31.88 1.05
N ASP A 95 -13.81 32.96 1.79
CA ASP A 95 -14.61 33.47 2.92
C ASP A 95 -15.93 34.15 2.50
N SER A 96 -16.78 33.40 1.79
CA SER A 96 -18.14 33.81 1.43
C SER A 96 -19.05 32.59 1.28
N LEU A 97 -20.33 32.72 1.63
CA LEU A 97 -21.31 31.64 1.44
C LEU A 97 -21.40 31.20 -0.04
N THR A 98 -21.32 32.16 -0.96
CA THR A 98 -21.31 31.88 -2.40
C THR A 98 -20.15 30.98 -2.79
N SER A 99 -18.94 31.25 -2.29
CA SER A 99 -17.78 30.39 -2.54
C SER A 99 -17.90 29.04 -1.84
N ILE A 100 -18.28 29.02 -0.56
CA ILE A 100 -18.37 27.79 0.25
C ILE A 100 -19.34 26.81 -0.39
N PHE A 101 -20.58 27.23 -0.65
CA PHE A 101 -21.58 26.38 -1.27
C PHE A 101 -21.32 26.15 -2.77
N GLY A 102 -20.67 27.09 -3.45
CA GLY A 102 -20.18 26.88 -4.81
C GLY A 102 -19.12 25.78 -4.90
N SER A 103 -18.20 25.70 -3.95
CA SER A 103 -17.19 24.64 -3.86
C SER A 103 -17.79 23.33 -3.40
N LEU A 104 -18.76 23.34 -2.48
CA LEU A 104 -19.54 22.16 -2.11
C LEU A 104 -20.29 21.57 -3.31
N LYS A 105 -20.97 22.42 -4.10
CA LYS A 105 -21.66 22.02 -5.34
C LYS A 105 -20.68 21.40 -6.33
N ARG A 106 -19.51 22.01 -6.53
CA ARG A 106 -18.46 21.47 -7.42
C ARG A 106 -17.93 20.14 -6.91
N ALA A 107 -17.67 20.01 -5.61
CA ALA A 107 -17.26 18.77 -4.98
C ALA A 107 -18.29 17.66 -5.17
N ALA A 108 -19.58 17.98 -5.04
CA ALA A 108 -20.66 17.04 -5.28
C ALA A 108 -20.66 16.47 -6.71
N ILE A 109 -20.44 17.34 -7.72
CA ILE A 109 -20.34 16.94 -9.13
C ILE A 109 -19.08 16.10 -9.38
N ILE A 110 -17.96 16.45 -8.74
CA ILE A 110 -16.71 15.68 -8.82
C ILE A 110 -16.89 14.29 -8.20
N HIS A 111 -17.52 14.20 -7.03
CA HIS A 111 -17.81 12.92 -6.37
C HIS A 111 -18.79 12.07 -7.18
N GLN A 112 -19.82 12.68 -7.79
CA GLN A 112 -20.75 12.00 -8.69
C GLN A 112 -20.01 11.31 -9.87
N SER A 113 -18.90 11.89 -10.31
CA SER A 113 -18.07 11.32 -11.38
C SER A 113 -16.87 10.47 -10.89
N GLY A 114 -16.73 10.27 -9.58
CA GLY A 114 -15.76 9.35 -8.98
C GLY A 114 -14.41 9.96 -8.57
N GLY A 115 -14.26 11.28 -8.66
CA GLY A 115 -13.08 12.01 -8.16
C GLY A 115 -13.04 12.11 -6.64
N GLY A 116 -11.85 12.36 -6.08
CA GLY A 116 -11.67 12.78 -4.68
C GLY A 116 -11.28 14.26 -4.62
N THR A 117 -11.61 14.92 -3.52
CA THR A 117 -11.41 16.38 -3.38
C THR A 117 -10.54 16.73 -2.18
N GLY A 118 -9.78 17.80 -2.27
CA GLY A 118 -9.04 18.41 -1.18
C GLY A 118 -9.42 19.88 -1.03
N PHE A 119 -9.43 20.35 0.21
CA PHE A 119 -9.83 21.71 0.55
C PHE A 119 -8.89 22.28 1.61
N SER A 120 -8.47 23.52 1.40
CA SER A 120 -7.94 24.38 2.44
C SER A 120 -9.08 25.23 2.97
N PHE A 121 -9.42 25.08 4.25
CA PHE A 121 -10.43 25.89 4.93
C PHE A 121 -9.81 27.12 5.62
N SER A 122 -8.52 27.35 5.41
CA SER A 122 -7.71 28.35 6.11
C SER A 122 -8.06 29.79 5.79
N ARG A 123 -8.80 30.03 4.70
CA ARG A 123 -9.24 31.38 4.29
C ARG A 123 -10.53 31.81 5.00
N LEU A 124 -11.30 30.86 5.52
CA LEU A 124 -12.57 31.16 6.20
C LEU A 124 -12.30 31.92 7.49
N ARG A 125 -13.12 32.94 7.77
CA ARG A 125 -13.00 33.67 9.04
C ARG A 125 -13.29 32.76 10.24
N PRO A 126 -12.66 33.02 11.40
CA PRO A 126 -12.81 32.17 12.56
C PRO A 126 -14.22 32.28 13.16
N ARG A 127 -14.56 31.30 14.00
CA ARG A 127 -15.81 31.29 14.75
C ARG A 127 -15.91 32.57 15.61
N GLY A 128 -17.08 33.19 15.60
CA GLY A 128 -17.34 34.42 16.35
C GLY A 128 -16.92 35.72 15.64
N ASP A 129 -16.23 35.66 14.49
CA ASP A 129 -15.91 36.87 13.72
C ASP A 129 -17.19 37.49 13.13
N MET A 130 -17.17 38.81 12.94
CA MET A 130 -18.34 39.58 12.51
C MET A 130 -18.72 39.27 11.05
N VAL A 131 -20.01 39.12 10.78
CA VAL A 131 -20.57 39.00 9.43
C VAL A 131 -21.22 40.33 9.05
N SER A 132 -20.53 41.14 8.24
CA SER A 132 -20.93 42.53 7.93
C SER A 132 -22.29 42.66 7.24
N THR A 133 -22.72 41.65 6.49
CA THR A 133 -23.97 41.68 5.73
C THR A 133 -25.20 41.37 6.58
N THR A 134 -25.07 40.53 7.62
CA THR A 134 -26.18 40.09 8.47
C THR A 134 -26.08 40.58 9.91
N HIS A 135 -24.99 41.26 10.28
CA HIS A 135 -24.67 41.69 11.66
C HIS A 135 -24.64 40.53 12.67
N GLY A 136 -24.49 39.29 12.18
CA GLY A 136 -24.36 38.08 12.99
C GLY A 136 -22.89 37.68 13.24
N VAL A 137 -22.72 36.53 13.91
CA VAL A 137 -21.42 35.91 14.18
C VAL A 137 -21.16 34.72 13.26
N ALA A 138 -19.90 34.56 12.83
CA ALA A 138 -19.49 33.48 11.95
C ALA A 138 -19.44 32.13 12.68
N SER A 139 -19.77 31.04 11.98
CA SER A 139 -19.74 29.67 12.51
C SER A 139 -18.35 29.02 12.51
N GLY A 140 -17.37 29.62 11.82
CA GLY A 140 -16.01 29.08 11.66
C GLY A 140 -15.88 27.97 10.60
N PRO A 141 -14.64 27.61 10.22
CA PRO A 141 -14.35 26.62 9.18
C PRO A 141 -14.82 25.22 9.54
N VAL A 142 -14.67 24.81 10.80
CA VAL A 142 -15.06 23.48 11.28
C VAL A 142 -16.56 23.20 11.08
N SER A 143 -17.41 24.20 11.32
CA SER A 143 -18.85 24.10 11.07
C SER A 143 -19.17 23.83 9.60
N PHE A 144 -18.49 24.52 8.68
CA PHE A 144 -18.66 24.28 7.25
C PHE A 144 -18.07 22.94 6.80
N MET A 145 -16.96 22.48 7.39
CA MET A 145 -16.42 21.14 7.14
C MET A 145 -17.44 20.05 7.46
N ARG A 146 -18.23 20.19 8.53
CA ARG A 146 -19.30 19.24 8.89
C ARG A 146 -20.36 19.16 7.78
N VAL A 147 -20.70 20.30 7.15
CA VAL A 147 -21.60 20.35 5.99
C VAL A 147 -21.01 19.60 4.79
N PHE A 148 -19.73 19.79 4.50
CA PHE A 148 -19.03 19.05 3.43
C PHE A 148 -19.00 17.55 3.70
N ASN A 149 -18.77 17.14 4.96
CA ASN A 149 -18.76 15.74 5.36
C ASN A 149 -20.13 15.11 5.11
N MET A 150 -21.20 15.73 5.62
CA MET A 150 -22.57 15.24 5.47
C MET A 150 -22.98 15.14 4.00
N ALA A 151 -22.70 16.17 3.20
CA ALA A 151 -23.01 16.14 1.76
C ALA A 151 -22.31 14.97 1.06
N THR A 152 -21.02 14.75 1.37
CA THR A 152 -20.23 13.63 0.80
C THR A 152 -20.79 12.27 1.21
N GLU A 153 -21.34 12.15 2.42
CA GLU A 153 -22.01 10.93 2.87
C GLU A 153 -23.31 10.64 2.10
N VAL A 154 -24.10 11.66 1.78
CA VAL A 154 -25.38 11.52 1.05
C VAL A 154 -25.17 11.19 -0.43
N ILE A 155 -24.13 11.74 -1.06
CA ILE A 155 -23.86 11.60 -2.52
C ILE A 155 -23.42 10.16 -2.90
N LYS A 156 -23.27 9.25 -1.94
CA LYS A 156 -22.91 7.83 -2.14
C LYS A 156 -23.87 7.03 -3.05
N GLN A 157 -25.04 7.57 -3.42
CA GLN A 157 -26.07 6.90 -4.24
C GLN A 157 -25.71 6.71 -5.74
N GLY A 158 -24.53 7.14 -6.20
CA GLY A 158 -24.08 7.03 -7.62
C GLY A 158 -23.42 5.70 -8.03
N GLY A 159 -23.23 4.74 -7.13
CA GLY A 159 -23.12 3.32 -7.49
C GLY A 159 -21.74 2.71 -7.76
N THR A 160 -20.60 3.32 -7.36
CA THR A 160 -19.29 2.65 -7.61
C THR A 160 -18.14 2.95 -6.65
N ARG A 161 -18.02 4.20 -6.17
CA ARG A 161 -16.97 4.65 -5.23
C ARG A 161 -17.57 5.65 -4.24
N ARG A 162 -17.17 5.57 -2.97
CA ARG A 162 -17.53 6.57 -1.95
C ARG A 162 -16.68 7.83 -2.18
N GLY A 163 -17.28 9.02 -2.03
CA GLY A 163 -16.55 10.27 -2.04
C GLY A 163 -15.55 10.34 -0.88
N ALA A 164 -14.42 10.99 -1.11
CA ALA A 164 -13.34 11.13 -0.15
C ALA A 164 -12.76 12.53 -0.22
N ASN A 165 -12.50 13.11 0.94
CA ASN A 165 -12.06 14.48 1.12
C ASN A 165 -10.71 14.54 1.84
N MET A 166 -9.92 15.56 1.53
CA MET A 166 -8.81 16.05 2.35
C MET A 166 -9.19 17.43 2.90
N GLY A 167 -9.01 17.62 4.20
CA GLY A 167 -9.32 18.87 4.89
C GLY A 167 -8.06 19.44 5.52
N VAL A 168 -7.71 20.66 5.15
CA VAL A 168 -6.51 21.34 5.64
C VAL A 168 -6.87 22.62 6.33
N LEU A 169 -6.23 22.86 7.47
CA LEU A 169 -6.27 24.15 8.15
C LEU A 169 -4.85 24.56 8.53
N ARG A 170 -4.48 25.81 8.23
CA ARG A 170 -3.16 26.35 8.59
C ARG A 170 -3.00 26.44 10.11
N VAL A 171 -1.79 26.22 10.57
CA VAL A 171 -1.41 26.23 11.99
C VAL A 171 -1.62 27.59 12.67
N ASP A 172 -1.62 28.68 11.89
CA ASP A 172 -1.88 30.05 12.33
C ASP A 172 -3.36 30.44 12.35
N HIS A 173 -4.27 29.53 12.02
CA HIS A 173 -5.70 29.83 12.04
C HIS A 173 -6.26 29.86 13.49
N PRO A 174 -7.13 30.82 13.87
CA PRO A 174 -7.63 30.91 15.25
C PRO A 174 -8.41 29.67 15.74
N ASP A 175 -9.10 28.98 14.83
CA ASP A 175 -9.85 27.75 15.14
C ASP A 175 -9.00 26.46 15.06
N ILE A 176 -7.67 26.57 15.02
CA ILE A 176 -6.77 25.42 14.84
C ILE A 176 -6.91 24.38 15.95
N ARG A 177 -7.13 24.79 17.21
CA ARG A 177 -7.32 23.86 18.33
C ARG A 177 -8.57 23.01 18.14
N GLU A 178 -9.68 23.62 17.72
CA GLU A 178 -10.93 22.88 17.43
C GLU A 178 -10.68 21.87 16.30
N PHE A 179 -10.04 22.31 15.21
CA PHE A 179 -9.71 21.46 14.06
C PHE A 179 -8.86 20.24 14.44
N ILE A 180 -7.80 20.44 15.23
CA ILE A 180 -6.91 19.36 15.67
C ILE A 180 -7.70 18.28 16.44
N THR A 181 -8.64 18.70 17.28
CA THR A 181 -9.39 17.79 18.16
C THR A 181 -10.58 17.10 17.50
N LEU A 182 -10.94 17.44 16.25
CA LEU A 182 -12.18 17.00 15.60
C LEU A 182 -12.41 15.49 15.64
N LYS A 183 -11.36 14.72 15.33
CA LYS A 183 -11.43 13.26 15.21
C LYS A 183 -11.13 12.52 16.51
N ARG A 184 -11.03 13.23 17.63
CA ARG A 184 -11.12 12.59 18.96
C ARG A 184 -12.46 11.87 19.13
N ASP A 185 -13.54 12.39 18.56
CA ASP A 185 -14.76 11.61 18.35
C ASP A 185 -14.65 10.84 17.01
N PRO A 186 -14.56 9.50 17.04
CA PRO A 186 -14.40 8.68 15.84
C PRO A 186 -15.64 8.70 14.92
N ARG A 187 -16.74 9.33 15.34
CA ARG A 187 -17.96 9.48 14.53
C ARG A 187 -17.94 10.76 13.69
N GLU A 188 -17.06 11.70 13.98
CA GLU A 188 -16.93 12.96 13.22
C GLU A 188 -15.99 12.81 12.02
N MET A 189 -16.27 13.56 10.95
CA MET A 189 -15.38 13.72 9.79
C MET A 189 -15.00 12.41 9.06
N ASN A 190 -15.89 11.41 9.01
CA ASN A 190 -15.65 10.10 8.40
C ASN A 190 -15.27 10.11 6.91
N THR A 191 -15.58 11.19 6.19
CA THR A 191 -15.24 11.33 4.77
C THR A 191 -13.96 12.12 4.52
N PHE A 192 -13.38 12.70 5.57
CA PHE A 192 -12.19 13.54 5.51
C PHE A 192 -10.97 12.80 6.05
N ASN A 193 -9.83 12.99 5.41
CA ASN A 193 -8.54 12.97 6.10
C ASN A 193 -8.21 14.41 6.51
N LEU A 194 -7.63 14.62 7.69
CA LEU A 194 -7.33 15.95 8.22
C LEU A 194 -5.82 16.18 8.23
N SER A 195 -5.38 17.39 7.90
CA SER A 195 -3.97 17.74 8.10
C SER A 195 -3.81 19.21 8.48
N VAL A 196 -2.91 19.46 9.42
CA VAL A 196 -2.50 20.82 9.77
C VAL A 196 -1.44 21.27 8.78
N ALA A 197 -1.69 22.43 8.16
CA ALA A 197 -0.72 23.10 7.31
C ALA A 197 0.28 23.87 8.19
N ILE A 198 1.46 23.28 8.39
CA ILE A 198 2.54 23.80 9.21
C ILE A 198 3.42 24.72 8.38
N THR A 199 3.81 25.85 8.99
CA THR A 199 4.76 26.82 8.43
C THR A 199 6.13 26.72 9.09
N GLU A 200 7.18 27.19 8.40
CA GLU A 200 8.53 27.31 8.94
C GLU A 200 8.57 28.24 10.16
N ASP A 201 7.75 29.30 10.17
CA ASP A 201 7.70 30.23 11.30
C ASP A 201 7.09 29.58 12.55
N PHE A 202 6.08 28.73 12.40
CA PHE A 202 5.60 27.90 13.51
C PHE A 202 6.69 26.97 14.03
N MET A 203 7.42 26.31 13.13
CA MET A 203 8.51 25.41 13.53
C MET A 203 9.66 26.15 14.24
N LYS A 204 9.96 27.39 13.84
CA LYS A 204 10.93 28.25 14.55
C LYS A 204 10.43 28.64 15.94
N ALA A 205 9.18 29.06 16.07
CA ALA A 205 8.57 29.37 17.37
C ALA A 205 8.59 28.16 18.31
N LEU A 206 8.24 26.97 17.79
CA LEU A 206 8.31 25.71 18.51
C LEU A 206 9.73 25.39 19.01
N GLN A 207 10.75 25.54 18.17
CA GLN A 207 12.15 25.31 18.55
C GLN A 207 12.62 26.27 19.65
N ARG A 208 12.16 27.52 19.61
CA ARG A 208 12.53 28.56 20.59
C ARG A 208 11.68 28.52 21.86
N GLY A 209 10.59 27.75 21.89
CA GLY A 209 9.65 27.73 23.00
C GLY A 209 8.86 29.03 23.12
N GLU A 210 8.63 29.72 22.00
CA GLU A 210 7.94 31.01 21.94
C GLU A 210 6.43 30.83 21.70
N ASP A 211 5.67 31.86 22.06
CA ASP A 211 4.28 31.97 21.67
C ASP A 211 4.15 32.27 20.17
N PHE A 212 3.22 31.58 19.51
CA PHE A 212 2.92 31.72 18.10
C PHE A 212 1.61 32.50 17.89
N PRO A 213 1.60 33.54 17.02
CA PRO A 213 0.39 34.29 16.74
C PRO A 213 -0.59 33.48 15.89
N LEU A 214 -1.84 33.40 16.34
CA LEU A 214 -2.96 33.00 15.49
C LEU A 214 -3.53 34.25 14.83
N VAL A 215 -3.68 34.21 13.51
CA VAL A 215 -4.00 35.37 12.67
C VAL A 215 -5.37 35.19 12.04
N ASN A 216 -6.25 36.18 12.17
CA ASN A 216 -7.52 36.14 11.47
C ASN A 216 -7.26 36.35 9.96
N PRO A 217 -7.58 35.36 9.09
CA PRO A 217 -7.22 35.39 7.67
C PRO A 217 -7.91 36.54 6.91
N ARG A 218 -9.05 37.05 7.40
CA ARG A 218 -9.79 38.15 6.78
C ARG A 218 -9.15 39.52 7.06
N THR A 219 -8.63 39.71 8.27
CA THR A 219 -8.11 41.03 8.71
C THR A 219 -6.59 41.11 8.67
N GLY A 220 -5.89 39.98 8.62
CA GLY A 220 -4.44 39.90 8.77
C GLY A 220 -3.94 40.27 10.16
N ARG A 221 -4.85 40.49 11.14
CA ARG A 221 -4.49 40.88 12.50
C ARG A 221 -4.33 39.65 13.38
N VAL A 222 -3.41 39.72 14.33
CA VAL A 222 -3.26 38.72 15.38
C VAL A 222 -4.57 38.68 16.19
N PHE A 223 -5.21 37.52 16.18
CA PHE A 223 -6.42 37.24 16.94
C PHE A 223 -6.07 36.92 18.40
N THR A 224 -5.09 36.03 18.59
CA THR A 224 -4.51 35.70 19.90
C THR A 224 -3.11 35.11 19.69
N LYS A 225 -2.41 34.82 20.77
CA LYS A 225 -1.19 34.01 20.75
C LYS A 225 -1.44 32.70 21.48
N VAL A 226 -0.77 31.65 21.03
CA VAL A 226 -0.78 30.33 21.66
C VAL A 226 0.63 29.85 21.86
N ASN A 227 0.89 29.14 22.95
CA ASN A 227 2.17 28.50 23.13
C ASN A 227 2.41 27.47 22.01
N ALA A 228 3.49 27.63 21.24
CA ALA A 228 3.75 26.77 20.08
C ALA A 228 3.97 25.31 20.49
N ARG A 229 4.59 25.10 21.66
CA ARG A 229 4.84 23.76 22.20
C ARG A 229 3.53 23.09 22.61
N GLU A 230 2.67 23.77 23.36
CA GLU A 230 1.36 23.20 23.73
C GLU A 230 0.51 22.85 22.51
N LEU A 231 0.49 23.71 21.49
CA LEU A 231 -0.28 23.44 20.28
C LEU A 231 0.28 22.24 19.52
N PHE A 232 1.61 22.13 19.40
CA PHE A 232 2.25 20.99 18.76
C PHE A 232 2.06 19.70 19.56
N GLU A 233 2.12 19.77 20.89
CA GLU A 233 1.82 18.65 21.79
C GLU A 233 0.37 18.18 21.62
N LEU A 234 -0.59 19.10 21.52
CA LEU A 234 -1.99 18.76 21.21
C LEU A 234 -2.13 18.06 19.86
N MET A 235 -1.41 18.53 18.82
CA MET A 235 -1.39 17.87 17.51
C MET A 235 -0.86 16.44 17.62
N VAL A 236 0.27 16.26 18.32
CA VAL A 236 0.89 14.95 18.52
C VAL A 236 -0.04 14.04 19.32
N GLU A 237 -0.69 14.56 20.36
CA GLU A 237 -1.64 13.81 21.20
C GLU A 237 -2.87 13.36 20.39
N CYS A 238 -3.49 14.23 19.59
CA CYS A 238 -4.63 13.83 18.75
C CYS A 238 -4.22 12.86 17.64
N ALA A 239 -3.08 13.11 16.99
CA ALA A 239 -2.52 12.21 15.99
C ALA A 239 -2.19 10.85 16.60
N TRP A 240 -1.80 10.84 17.88
CA TRP A 240 -1.60 9.64 18.65
C TRP A 240 -2.95 8.91 18.85
N GLU A 241 -3.94 9.58 19.44
CA GLU A 241 -5.24 8.97 19.73
C GLU A 241 -5.99 8.41 18.51
N SER A 242 -5.88 9.07 17.34
CA SER A 242 -6.79 8.83 16.20
C SER A 242 -6.11 8.64 14.84
N GLY A 243 -4.78 8.77 14.76
CA GLY A 243 -4.05 8.85 13.50
C GLY A 243 -4.23 10.19 12.75
N GLU A 244 -4.90 11.16 13.35
CA GLU A 244 -5.30 12.44 12.76
C GLU A 244 -5.17 13.59 13.79
N PRO A 245 -4.82 14.82 13.37
CA PRO A 245 -4.53 15.24 12.01
C PRO A 245 -3.09 14.89 11.57
N GLY A 246 -2.90 14.69 10.28
CA GLY A 246 -1.58 14.70 9.64
C GLY A 246 -0.93 16.10 9.61
N ALA A 247 0.24 16.20 8.99
CA ALA A 247 0.98 17.46 8.83
C ALA A 247 1.38 17.72 7.37
N LEU A 248 1.14 18.94 6.90
CA LEU A 248 1.59 19.42 5.59
C LEU A 248 2.55 20.60 5.77
N PHE A 249 3.78 20.47 5.29
CA PHE A 249 4.79 21.53 5.40
C PHE A 249 4.70 22.47 4.20
N LEU A 250 3.88 23.52 4.31
CA LEU A 250 3.52 24.38 3.18
C LEU A 250 4.73 25.05 2.54
N ASP A 251 5.69 25.54 3.31
CA ASP A 251 6.86 26.22 2.75
C ASP A 251 7.75 25.28 1.93
N ARG A 252 7.82 24.00 2.34
CA ARG A 252 8.60 22.99 1.61
C ARG A 252 7.92 22.61 0.31
N ILE A 253 6.61 22.45 0.34
CA ILE A 253 5.80 22.18 -0.85
C ILE A 253 5.93 23.35 -1.83
N ASN A 254 5.76 24.59 -1.36
CA ASN A 254 5.77 25.77 -2.22
C ASN A 254 7.16 26.17 -2.71
N ARG A 255 8.23 25.87 -1.97
CA ARG A 255 9.60 26.02 -2.49
C ARG A 255 9.89 25.13 -3.69
N ALA A 256 9.25 23.98 -3.77
CA ALA A 256 9.36 23.05 -4.89
C ALA A 256 8.23 23.20 -5.93
N ASN A 257 7.34 24.19 -5.77
CA ASN A 257 6.24 24.44 -6.70
C ASN A 257 6.80 24.93 -8.04
N PRO A 258 6.63 24.17 -9.15
CA PRO A 258 7.15 24.57 -10.46
C PRO A 258 6.34 25.70 -11.12
N THR A 259 5.16 26.04 -10.57
CA THR A 259 4.24 27.04 -11.13
C THR A 259 3.78 28.06 -10.06
N PRO A 260 4.70 28.75 -9.37
CA PRO A 260 4.34 29.64 -8.25
C PRO A 260 3.45 30.81 -8.68
N ALA A 261 3.56 31.27 -9.93
CA ALA A 261 2.75 32.37 -10.47
C ALA A 261 1.24 32.04 -10.58
N LEU A 262 0.87 30.75 -10.57
CA LEU A 262 -0.53 30.31 -10.61
C LEU A 262 -1.16 30.23 -9.21
N GLY A 263 -0.36 30.32 -8.15
CA GLY A 263 -0.79 30.24 -6.77
C GLY A 263 -0.01 29.22 -5.94
N GLU A 264 -0.27 29.24 -4.64
CA GLU A 264 0.33 28.33 -3.67
C GLU A 264 -0.41 26.97 -3.60
N ILE A 265 0.33 25.91 -3.29
CA ILE A 265 -0.22 24.58 -3.02
C ILE A 265 -0.55 24.47 -1.52
N GLU A 266 -1.77 24.05 -1.21
CA GLU A 266 -2.30 24.06 0.16
C GLU A 266 -2.80 22.67 0.70
N ALA A 267 -2.68 21.52 -0.02
CA ALA A 267 -3.17 20.16 0.40
C ALA A 267 -2.47 18.90 -0.27
N THR A 268 -2.59 17.63 0.25
CA THR A 268 -1.89 16.36 -0.26
C THR A 268 -2.63 14.95 -0.10
N ASN A 269 -1.93 13.77 -0.25
CA ASN A 269 -2.34 12.30 -0.15
C ASN A 269 -1.26 11.27 0.50
N PRO A 270 -1.49 9.96 0.90
CA PRO A 270 -0.70 9.04 1.88
C PRO A 270 0.53 8.07 1.48
N CYS A 271 1.37 7.39 2.40
CA CYS A 271 2.70 6.60 2.16
C CYS A 271 3.25 5.38 3.12
N VAL A 272 4.35 4.58 2.77
CA VAL A 272 5.11 3.46 3.55
C VAL A 272 6.70 3.36 3.41
N THR A 273 7.46 2.45 4.11
CA THR A 273 8.96 2.24 4.09
C THR A 273 9.50 1.14 3.14
N GLY A 274 10.79 1.22 2.74
CA GLY A 274 11.41 0.41 1.67
C GLY A 274 11.92 -1.01 2.01
N ASP A 275 12.46 -1.24 3.21
CA ASP A 275 12.95 -2.57 3.64
C ASP A 275 11.81 -3.51 4.11
N THR A 276 10.57 -3.04 4.05
CA THR A 276 9.38 -3.80 4.42
C THR A 276 9.16 -4.96 3.45
N TRP A 277 9.03 -6.16 3.98
CA TRP A 277 8.58 -7.31 3.21
C TRP A 277 7.07 -7.27 3.03
N VAL A 278 6.64 -7.53 1.80
CA VAL A 278 5.23 -7.71 1.45
C VAL A 278 5.10 -8.98 0.64
N THR A 279 4.04 -9.73 0.87
CA THR A 279 3.77 -10.93 0.08
C THR A 279 3.13 -10.51 -1.24
N THR A 280 3.75 -10.88 -2.35
CA THR A 280 3.19 -10.64 -3.69
C THR A 280 2.65 -11.92 -4.31
N SER A 281 1.92 -11.81 -5.42
CA SER A 281 1.47 -12.98 -6.16
C SER A 281 2.63 -13.80 -6.75
N GLU A 282 3.82 -13.23 -6.86
CA GLU A 282 5.02 -13.87 -7.43
C GLU A 282 6.04 -14.28 -6.37
N GLY A 283 5.66 -14.22 -5.09
CA GLY A 283 6.54 -14.44 -3.95
C GLY A 283 6.62 -13.23 -3.02
N PRO A 284 7.05 -13.42 -1.77
CA PRO A 284 7.46 -12.33 -0.91
C PRO A 284 8.54 -11.49 -1.58
N ALA A 285 8.46 -10.17 -1.42
CA ALA A 285 9.46 -9.24 -1.93
C ALA A 285 9.58 -8.04 -1.00
N ARG A 286 10.72 -7.35 -1.05
CA ARG A 286 10.90 -6.08 -0.33
C ARG A 286 10.27 -4.93 -1.11
N VAL A 287 9.70 -3.96 -0.40
CA VAL A 287 9.09 -2.76 -0.99
C VAL A 287 10.07 -2.04 -1.92
N GLU A 288 11.35 -1.94 -1.55
CA GLU A 288 12.41 -1.32 -2.37
C GLU A 288 12.60 -2.00 -3.73
N GLU A 289 12.41 -3.31 -3.81
CA GLU A 289 12.46 -4.06 -5.08
C GLU A 289 11.18 -3.87 -5.90
N LEU A 290 10.09 -3.51 -5.23
CA LEU A 290 8.77 -3.26 -5.81
C LEU A 290 8.58 -1.79 -6.22
N VAL A 291 9.61 -0.95 -6.04
CA VAL A 291 9.54 0.46 -6.44
C VAL A 291 9.52 0.59 -7.96
N GLY A 292 8.60 1.38 -8.49
CA GLY A 292 8.47 1.62 -9.93
C GLY A 292 7.94 0.43 -10.72
N ARG A 293 7.45 -0.63 -10.04
CA ARG A 293 6.88 -1.82 -10.70
C ARG A 293 5.53 -2.20 -10.10
N SER A 294 4.55 -2.46 -10.96
CA SER A 294 3.28 -3.02 -10.53
C SER A 294 3.48 -4.40 -9.91
N CYS A 295 2.77 -4.68 -8.83
CA CYS A 295 2.75 -5.97 -8.16
C CYS A 295 1.35 -6.24 -7.61
N ARG A 296 1.04 -7.50 -7.32
CA ARG A 296 -0.20 -7.86 -6.62
C ARG A 296 0.14 -8.21 -5.18
N LEU A 297 -0.34 -7.44 -4.22
CA LEU A 297 -0.06 -7.57 -2.80
C LEU A 297 -1.11 -8.42 -2.11
N LEU A 298 -0.69 -9.39 -1.30
CA LEU A 298 -1.58 -10.19 -0.45
C LEU A 298 -1.96 -9.38 0.79
N LEU A 299 -3.25 -9.17 1.00
CA LEU A 299 -3.82 -8.49 2.16
C LEU A 299 -5.09 -9.24 2.59
N ASP A 300 -5.21 -9.58 3.87
CA ASP A 300 -6.35 -10.30 4.45
C ASP A 300 -6.80 -11.53 3.62
N GLY A 301 -5.82 -12.30 3.14
CA GLY A 301 -6.00 -13.52 2.37
C GLY A 301 -6.33 -13.33 0.89
N ARG A 302 -6.23 -12.11 0.35
CA ARG A 302 -6.56 -11.80 -1.05
C ARG A 302 -5.49 -10.94 -1.72
N PHE A 303 -5.23 -11.18 -3.00
CA PHE A 303 -4.29 -10.38 -3.79
C PHE A 303 -4.95 -9.14 -4.42
N TYR A 304 -4.35 -7.98 -4.20
CA TYR A 304 -4.75 -6.68 -4.73
C TYR A 304 -3.66 -6.12 -5.64
N SER A 305 -4.00 -5.72 -6.86
CA SER A 305 -3.04 -5.07 -7.75
C SER A 305 -2.70 -3.66 -7.27
N SER A 306 -1.41 -3.34 -7.18
CA SER A 306 -0.93 -1.97 -7.03
C SER A 306 -1.12 -1.18 -8.34
N GLY A 307 -0.93 0.14 -8.29
CA GLY A 307 -0.75 0.94 -9.51
C GLY A 307 0.49 0.52 -10.30
N GLN A 308 0.71 1.13 -11.46
CA GLN A 308 1.83 0.79 -12.33
C GLN A 308 3.21 1.05 -11.73
N GLU A 309 3.34 2.14 -10.98
CA GLU A 309 4.57 2.44 -10.28
C GLU A 309 4.73 1.58 -9.02
N GLY A 310 3.72 0.80 -8.63
CA GLY A 310 3.73 0.03 -7.40
C GLY A 310 3.98 0.90 -6.18
N PHE A 311 5.09 0.64 -5.50
CA PHE A 311 5.60 1.55 -4.48
C PHE A 311 6.42 2.66 -5.13
N PHE A 312 6.39 3.86 -4.56
CA PHE A 312 7.15 4.99 -5.06
C PHE A 312 7.95 5.64 -3.93
N TYR A 313 9.11 6.19 -4.27
CA TYR A 313 10.01 6.77 -3.29
C TYR A 313 9.48 8.12 -2.80
N THR A 314 9.29 8.25 -1.48
CA THR A 314 8.70 9.45 -0.85
C THR A 314 9.69 10.23 0.01
N GLY A 315 10.96 9.80 0.07
CA GLY A 315 12.04 10.45 0.83
C GLY A 315 12.63 9.58 1.95
N ARG A 316 13.56 10.16 2.73
CA ARG A 316 14.11 9.55 3.94
C ARG A 316 13.38 10.09 5.17
N LYS A 317 12.84 9.20 6.01
CA LYS A 317 12.10 9.52 7.24
C LYS A 317 12.69 8.76 8.43
N ARG A 318 12.48 9.27 9.66
CA ARG A 318 12.77 8.51 10.89
C ARG A 318 11.80 7.33 10.98
N VAL A 319 12.34 6.15 11.32
CA VAL A 319 11.56 4.92 11.50
C VAL A 319 11.77 4.34 12.90
N LEU A 320 10.79 3.60 13.38
CA LEU A 320 10.85 2.80 14.60
C LEU A 320 10.93 1.32 14.21
N GLU A 321 11.69 0.53 14.95
CA GLU A 321 11.71 -0.93 14.82
C GLU A 321 10.83 -1.55 15.90
N VAL A 322 9.81 -2.29 15.49
CA VAL A 322 8.92 -3.03 16.38
C VAL A 322 9.42 -4.46 16.50
N ARG A 323 9.56 -4.96 17.72
CA ARG A 323 9.96 -6.35 18.01
C ARG A 323 8.88 -7.05 18.83
N THR A 324 8.43 -8.20 18.36
CA THR A 324 7.45 -9.03 19.10
C THR A 324 8.18 -10.07 19.96
N LYS A 325 7.54 -10.51 21.06
CA LYS A 325 8.07 -11.61 21.89
C LYS A 325 8.27 -12.93 21.11
N ARG A 326 7.54 -13.12 20.01
CA ARG A 326 7.64 -14.31 19.14
C ARG A 326 8.73 -14.19 18.07
N GLY A 327 9.57 -13.15 18.12
CA GLY A 327 10.74 -12.99 17.25
C GLY A 327 10.50 -12.20 15.96
N TYR A 328 9.26 -11.84 15.61
CA TYR A 328 8.96 -10.99 14.45
C TYR A 328 9.43 -9.56 14.65
N ARG A 329 9.95 -8.94 13.57
CA ARG A 329 10.43 -7.56 13.55
C ARG A 329 10.02 -6.85 12.26
N PHE A 330 9.65 -5.58 12.36
CA PHE A 330 9.44 -4.71 11.18
C PHE A 330 9.78 -3.26 11.52
N LYS A 331 10.02 -2.44 10.48
CA LYS A 331 10.23 -1.00 10.62
C LYS A 331 9.10 -0.23 9.96
N ALA A 332 8.73 0.88 10.57
CA ALA A 332 7.75 1.80 9.99
C ALA A 332 7.93 3.20 10.56
N THR A 333 7.31 4.21 9.93
CA THR A 333 7.25 5.54 10.52
C THR A 333 6.35 5.53 11.77
N PRO A 334 6.57 6.42 12.75
CA PRO A 334 5.76 6.44 13.98
C PRO A 334 4.24 6.52 13.75
N ASP A 335 3.82 7.18 12.67
CA ASP A 335 2.44 7.37 12.23
C ASP A 335 1.84 6.18 11.44
N HIS A 336 2.65 5.19 11.08
CA HIS A 336 2.17 4.04 10.32
C HIS A 336 1.23 3.18 11.17
N LEU A 337 0.02 2.91 10.66
CA LEU A 337 -1.00 2.15 11.38
C LEU A 337 -0.77 0.64 11.29
N VAL A 338 -0.86 -0.03 12.43
CA VAL A 338 -0.87 -1.50 12.54
C VAL A 338 -2.11 -1.99 13.28
N ARG A 339 -2.53 -3.23 13.02
CA ARG A 339 -3.68 -3.83 13.70
C ARG A 339 -3.25 -4.40 15.05
N VAL A 340 -3.83 -3.86 16.13
CA VAL A 340 -3.67 -4.36 17.50
C VAL A 340 -4.93 -5.12 17.88
N VAL A 341 -4.77 -6.28 18.49
CA VAL A 341 -5.88 -7.09 19.01
C VAL A 341 -6.44 -6.41 20.26
N THR A 342 -7.71 -6.02 20.20
CA THR A 342 -8.42 -5.37 21.31
C THR A 342 -9.15 -6.37 22.19
N SER A 343 -9.64 -7.46 21.60
CA SER A 343 -10.25 -8.59 22.31
C SER A 343 -10.02 -9.88 21.52
N MET A 344 -9.84 -11.00 22.21
CA MET A 344 -9.68 -12.30 21.58
C MET A 344 -10.24 -13.40 22.47
N ASP A 345 -11.19 -14.16 21.93
CA ASP A 345 -11.67 -15.41 22.50
C ASP A 345 -11.43 -16.57 21.51
N ARG A 346 -11.95 -17.77 21.83
CA ARG A 346 -11.73 -18.97 21.00
C ARG A 346 -12.41 -18.92 19.62
N GLN A 347 -13.39 -18.04 19.42
CA GLN A 347 -14.21 -17.94 18.21
C GLN A 347 -14.08 -16.59 17.50
N ARG A 348 -13.65 -15.53 18.21
CA ARG A 348 -13.67 -14.16 17.71
C ARG A 348 -12.40 -13.41 18.12
N MET A 349 -11.88 -12.62 17.19
CA MET A 349 -10.74 -11.72 17.40
C MET A 349 -11.12 -10.35 16.84
N GLU A 350 -11.13 -9.34 17.70
CA GLU A 350 -11.39 -7.95 17.33
C GLU A 350 -10.09 -7.17 17.34
N THR A 351 -9.97 -6.22 16.43
CA THR A 351 -8.76 -5.43 16.25
C THR A 351 -9.10 -3.96 16.03
N SER A 352 -8.23 -3.08 16.48
CA SER A 352 -8.22 -1.67 16.09
C SER A 352 -6.91 -1.32 15.38
N TRP A 353 -6.92 -0.22 14.64
CA TRP A 353 -5.70 0.36 14.11
C TRP A 353 -5.04 1.22 15.19
N LYS A 354 -3.72 1.08 15.36
CA LYS A 354 -2.91 1.89 16.27
C LYS A 354 -1.62 2.30 15.56
N PRO A 355 -1.16 3.57 15.64
CA PRO A 355 0.13 3.97 15.10
C PRO A 355 1.30 3.25 15.79
N VAL A 356 2.36 2.98 15.03
CA VAL A 356 3.55 2.26 15.50
C VAL A 356 4.24 2.99 16.66
N GLY A 357 4.19 4.32 16.70
CA GLY A 357 4.76 5.16 17.76
C GLY A 357 4.13 4.95 19.15
N GLU A 358 3.02 4.23 19.24
CA GLU A 358 2.20 4.11 20.44
C GLU A 358 2.11 2.70 20.99
N LEU A 359 2.74 1.76 20.27
CA LEU A 359 2.78 0.38 20.69
C LEU A 359 3.42 0.30 22.07
N LYS A 360 2.68 -0.29 23.01
CA LYS A 360 3.18 -0.56 24.36
C LYS A 360 3.66 -2.00 24.43
N ALA A 361 4.67 -2.25 25.25
CA ALA A 361 5.12 -3.61 25.51
C ALA A 361 3.94 -4.43 26.08
N GLY A 362 3.56 -5.49 25.37
CA GLY A 362 2.37 -6.30 25.70
C GLY A 362 1.24 -6.19 24.68
N ASP A 363 1.23 -5.17 23.82
CA ASP A 363 0.28 -5.09 22.70
C ASP A 363 0.42 -6.33 21.80
N LEU A 364 -0.73 -6.96 21.51
CA LEU A 364 -0.80 -8.09 20.60
C LEU A 364 -1.04 -7.60 19.18
N LEU A 365 -0.06 -7.77 18.30
CA LEU A 365 -0.16 -7.37 16.90
C LEU A 365 -0.76 -8.48 16.04
N LEU A 366 -1.74 -8.13 15.23
CA LEU A 366 -2.16 -8.97 14.12
C LEU A 366 -1.16 -8.76 12.96
N LEU A 367 -0.18 -9.67 12.85
CA LEU A 367 0.86 -9.59 11.83
C LEU A 367 0.36 -9.93 10.43
N SER A 368 -0.57 -10.89 10.33
CA SER A 368 -1.17 -11.32 9.06
C SER A 368 -2.45 -12.08 9.36
N ALA A 369 -3.49 -11.84 8.55
CA ALA A 369 -4.72 -12.64 8.49
C ALA A 369 -4.73 -13.59 7.28
N ASP A 370 -3.58 -13.81 6.65
CA ASP A 370 -3.45 -14.49 5.35
C ASP A 370 -3.33 -16.00 5.46
N ARG A 371 -3.70 -16.59 6.61
CA ARG A 371 -3.56 -18.03 6.86
C ARG A 371 -4.26 -18.84 5.76
N GLY A 372 -3.52 -19.76 5.15
CA GLY A 372 -4.03 -20.61 4.06
C GLY A 372 -3.89 -20.01 2.66
N SER A 373 -3.37 -18.79 2.54
CA SER A 373 -3.07 -18.17 1.24
C SER A 373 -1.88 -18.86 0.57
N ARG A 374 -1.90 -18.86 -0.77
CA ARG A 374 -0.84 -19.39 -1.62
C ARG A 374 -0.41 -18.33 -2.62
N TRP A 375 0.85 -18.33 -3.01
CA TRP A 375 1.41 -17.44 -4.01
C TRP A 375 2.20 -18.24 -5.04
N ASP A 376 2.19 -17.75 -6.27
CA ASP A 376 3.08 -18.23 -7.31
C ASP A 376 4.49 -17.70 -7.05
N GLY A 377 5.46 -18.18 -7.81
CA GLY A 377 6.83 -17.67 -7.71
C GLY A 377 7.81 -18.60 -8.35
N LYS A 378 9.09 -18.33 -8.15
CA LYS A 378 10.17 -19.17 -8.67
C LYS A 378 10.32 -20.44 -7.82
N GLY A 379 10.67 -21.53 -8.49
CA GLY A 379 11.02 -22.78 -7.85
C GLY A 379 9.84 -23.73 -7.64
N SER A 380 10.11 -25.02 -7.77
CA SER A 380 9.15 -26.10 -7.57
C SER A 380 9.22 -26.67 -6.15
N PHE A 381 8.22 -27.49 -5.80
CA PHE A 381 8.25 -28.29 -4.57
C PHE A 381 9.49 -29.19 -4.50
N GLY A 382 9.86 -29.85 -5.60
CA GLY A 382 11.01 -30.77 -5.63
C GLY A 382 12.33 -30.05 -5.42
N GLU A 383 12.51 -28.89 -6.07
CA GLU A 383 13.68 -28.04 -5.87
C GLU A 383 13.77 -27.55 -4.42
N GLY A 384 12.64 -27.13 -3.85
CA GLY A 384 12.56 -26.77 -2.44
C GLY A 384 12.94 -27.96 -1.54
N TYR A 385 12.37 -29.14 -1.78
CA TYR A 385 12.60 -30.34 -0.99
C TYR A 385 14.07 -30.75 -0.95
N LEU A 386 14.73 -30.80 -2.12
CA LEU A 386 16.15 -31.12 -2.22
C LEU A 386 17.02 -30.07 -1.51
N LEU A 387 16.67 -28.78 -1.61
CA LEU A 387 17.41 -27.71 -0.93
C LEU A 387 17.16 -27.69 0.59
N GLY A 388 15.98 -28.08 1.04
CA GLY A 388 15.66 -28.29 2.45
C GLY A 388 16.51 -29.40 3.06
N LEU A 389 16.56 -30.56 2.39
CA LEU A 389 17.42 -31.67 2.79
C LEU A 389 18.91 -31.28 2.76
N LEU A 390 19.33 -30.54 1.73
CA LEU A 390 20.70 -30.06 1.61
C LEU A 390 21.09 -29.13 2.76
N MET A 391 20.17 -28.27 3.20
CA MET A 391 20.41 -27.29 4.27
C MET A 391 20.34 -27.91 5.67
N GLY A 392 19.51 -28.94 5.86
CA GLY A 392 19.45 -29.65 7.14
C GLY A 392 20.70 -30.50 7.34
N ASP A 393 20.82 -31.50 6.47
CA ASP A 393 21.70 -32.65 6.68
C ASP A 393 22.73 -32.86 5.56
N GLY A 394 22.59 -32.11 4.47
CA GLY A 394 23.47 -32.24 3.32
C GLY A 394 24.83 -31.54 3.48
N THR A 395 25.66 -31.67 2.46
CA THR A 395 26.97 -31.02 2.41
C THR A 395 27.22 -30.44 1.02
N LEU A 396 27.51 -29.13 0.98
CA LEU A 396 27.89 -28.44 -0.25
C LEU A 396 29.42 -28.47 -0.46
N LYS A 397 29.90 -29.34 -1.36
CA LYS A 397 31.33 -29.49 -1.67
C LYS A 397 31.77 -28.57 -2.81
N ARG A 398 33.08 -28.62 -3.14
CA ARG A 398 33.67 -27.84 -4.25
C ARG A 398 33.06 -28.19 -5.61
N GLU A 399 32.81 -29.45 -5.90
CA GLU A 399 32.35 -29.88 -7.24
C GLU A 399 30.89 -30.33 -7.29
N GLU A 400 30.31 -30.71 -6.15
CA GLU A 400 28.99 -31.35 -6.06
C GLU A 400 28.28 -31.01 -4.75
N ALA A 401 26.97 -31.26 -4.70
CA ALA A 401 26.20 -31.29 -3.46
C ALA A 401 25.97 -32.75 -3.07
N VAL A 402 25.98 -33.02 -1.76
CA VAL A 402 25.73 -34.35 -1.20
C VAL A 402 24.51 -34.26 -0.30
N LEU A 403 23.49 -35.07 -0.58
CA LEU A 403 22.43 -35.35 0.38
C LEU A 403 22.80 -36.57 1.20
N SER A 404 22.57 -36.48 2.50
CA SER A 404 22.86 -37.53 3.46
C SER A 404 21.57 -37.88 4.20
N ILE A 405 21.22 -39.17 4.24
CA ILE A 405 20.06 -39.68 4.96
C ILE A 405 20.50 -40.87 5.83
N TRP A 406 20.20 -40.84 7.13
CA TRP A 406 20.63 -41.85 8.10
C TRP A 406 19.50 -42.81 8.47
N GLY A 407 19.89 -44.03 8.81
CA GLY A 407 18.99 -45.06 9.31
C GLY A 407 18.33 -45.92 8.23
N ASP A 408 17.72 -47.00 8.69
CA ASP A 408 16.97 -47.97 7.89
C ASP A 408 15.51 -48.04 8.36
N GLY A 409 14.66 -48.67 7.56
CA GLY A 409 13.23 -48.80 7.84
C GLY A 409 12.40 -47.74 7.10
N ALA A 410 11.08 -47.88 7.23
CA ALA A 410 10.11 -47.23 6.35
C ALA A 410 10.23 -45.69 6.28
N GLY A 411 10.63 -45.02 7.37
CA GLY A 411 10.82 -43.57 7.42
C GLY A 411 11.99 -43.10 6.55
N PRO A 412 13.25 -43.43 6.89
CA PRO A 412 14.42 -43.09 6.08
C PRO A 412 14.34 -43.60 4.63
N GLU A 413 13.72 -44.77 4.40
CA GLU A 413 13.48 -45.30 3.05
C GLU A 413 12.54 -44.40 2.23
N ALA A 414 11.45 -43.90 2.82
CA ALA A 414 10.52 -43.00 2.15
C ALA A 414 11.19 -41.65 1.81
N VAL A 415 12.02 -41.10 2.71
CA VAL A 415 12.78 -39.87 2.46
C VAL A 415 13.76 -40.07 1.31
N ARG A 416 14.48 -41.20 1.27
CA ARG A 416 15.39 -41.52 0.15
C ARG A 416 14.65 -41.64 -1.17
N ALA A 417 13.53 -42.38 -1.21
CA ALA A 417 12.74 -42.56 -2.42
C ALA A 417 12.21 -41.22 -2.96
N GLU A 418 11.71 -40.35 -2.07
CA GLU A 418 11.20 -39.03 -2.45
C GLU A 418 12.33 -38.08 -2.92
N ALA A 419 13.48 -38.08 -2.23
CA ALA A 419 14.65 -37.31 -2.64
C ALA A 419 15.23 -37.79 -3.98
N GLU A 420 15.28 -39.10 -4.22
CA GLU A 420 15.68 -39.66 -5.51
C GLU A 420 14.73 -39.21 -6.62
N ARG A 421 13.42 -39.31 -6.40
CA ARG A 421 12.40 -38.92 -7.37
C ARG A 421 12.64 -37.50 -7.90
N PHE A 422 12.85 -36.54 -7.01
CA PHE A 422 13.16 -35.16 -7.41
C PHE A 422 14.58 -34.98 -7.96
N ALA A 423 15.55 -35.77 -7.50
CA ALA A 423 16.91 -35.72 -8.06
C ALA A 423 16.95 -36.16 -9.53
N TYR A 424 16.10 -37.11 -9.94
CA TYR A 424 15.95 -37.52 -11.34
C TYR A 424 15.27 -36.46 -12.22
N GLU A 425 14.56 -35.49 -11.64
CA GLU A 425 14.00 -34.36 -12.40
C GLU A 425 15.07 -33.31 -12.76
N LEU A 426 16.22 -33.32 -12.07
CA LEU A 426 17.35 -32.44 -12.37
C LEU A 426 18.22 -33.00 -13.51
N PRO A 427 18.96 -32.16 -14.25
CA PRO A 427 19.92 -32.63 -15.23
C PRO A 427 20.93 -33.61 -14.63
N HIS A 428 20.93 -34.84 -15.11
CA HIS A 428 21.79 -35.92 -14.63
C HIS A 428 22.43 -36.66 -15.80
N ARG A 429 23.50 -37.40 -15.51
CA ARG A 429 24.13 -38.27 -16.51
C ARG A 429 23.29 -39.52 -16.72
N THR A 430 23.40 -40.13 -17.89
CA THR A 430 22.70 -41.39 -18.21
C THR A 430 23.04 -42.56 -17.28
N ASP A 431 24.16 -42.49 -16.57
CA ASP A 431 24.61 -43.49 -15.59
C ASP A 431 24.34 -43.08 -14.13
N PHE A 432 23.49 -42.08 -13.89
CA PHE A 432 23.07 -41.70 -12.55
C PHE A 432 22.19 -42.79 -11.92
N GLN A 433 22.61 -43.26 -10.74
CA GLN A 433 22.03 -44.43 -10.05
C GLN A 433 21.32 -44.06 -8.73
N GLY A 434 21.14 -42.77 -8.42
CA GLY A 434 20.53 -42.32 -7.16
C GLY A 434 21.45 -42.44 -5.93
N PHE A 435 20.87 -42.83 -4.79
CA PHE A 435 21.58 -43.07 -3.54
C PHE A 435 22.54 -44.24 -3.67
N GLN A 436 23.76 -44.02 -3.17
CA GLN A 436 24.76 -45.07 -3.06
C GLN A 436 24.35 -46.10 -2.00
N LYS A 437 24.91 -47.31 -2.12
CA LYS A 437 24.79 -48.35 -1.08
C LYS A 437 25.18 -47.76 0.28
N LYS A 438 24.52 -48.28 1.32
CA LYS A 438 24.75 -47.89 2.72
C LYS A 438 26.25 -47.85 3.03
N ILE A 439 26.72 -46.75 3.61
CA ILE A 439 28.10 -46.61 4.05
C ILE A 439 28.25 -47.39 5.35
N GLU A 440 28.95 -48.52 5.29
CA GLU A 440 29.25 -49.36 6.45
C GLU A 440 29.92 -48.55 7.56
N GLY A 441 29.46 -48.76 8.80
CA GLY A 441 29.94 -48.04 9.99
C GLY A 441 29.33 -46.65 10.24
N ARG A 442 28.59 -46.06 9.29
CA ARG A 442 27.93 -44.75 9.47
C ARG A 442 26.40 -44.80 9.48
N GLY A 443 25.79 -45.88 8.99
CA GLY A 443 24.34 -45.98 8.90
C GLY A 443 23.72 -44.99 7.90
N GLU A 444 24.51 -44.48 6.96
CA GLU A 444 24.19 -43.34 6.11
C GLU A 444 24.12 -43.76 4.64
N TYR A 445 23.18 -43.17 3.91
CA TYR A 445 23.05 -43.24 2.46
C TYR A 445 23.33 -41.88 1.86
N ARG A 446 24.08 -41.84 0.76
CA ARG A 446 24.47 -40.59 0.11
C ARG A 446 24.03 -40.51 -1.34
N LEU A 447 23.46 -39.38 -1.72
CA LEU A 447 23.20 -39.01 -3.11
C LEU A 447 24.09 -37.82 -3.47
N LYS A 448 24.91 -37.99 -4.50
CA LYS A 448 25.84 -36.96 -4.97
C LYS A 448 25.37 -36.42 -6.30
N LEU A 449 25.17 -35.11 -6.39
CA LEU A 449 24.65 -34.50 -7.61
C LEU A 449 25.23 -33.10 -7.86
N LYS A 450 25.84 -32.92 -9.03
CA LYS A 450 26.36 -31.63 -9.48
C LYS A 450 25.24 -30.63 -9.80
N ALA A 451 24.13 -31.11 -10.38
CA ALA A 451 22.97 -30.27 -10.68
C ALA A 451 22.34 -29.68 -9.40
N LEU A 452 22.34 -30.42 -8.29
CA LEU A 452 21.88 -29.90 -7.00
C LEU A 452 22.77 -28.76 -6.47
N LYS A 453 24.10 -28.83 -6.69
CA LYS A 453 24.99 -27.69 -6.39
C LYS A 453 24.70 -26.47 -7.26
N ILE A 454 24.41 -26.68 -8.54
CA ILE A 454 24.03 -25.59 -9.47
C ILE A 454 22.73 -24.95 -8.99
N LEU A 455 21.74 -25.76 -8.59
CA LEU A 455 20.47 -25.31 -8.02
C LEU A 455 20.68 -24.51 -6.72
N ALA A 456 21.49 -25.03 -5.78
CA ALA A 456 21.81 -24.32 -4.54
C ALA A 456 22.42 -22.94 -4.81
N ASN A 457 23.40 -22.88 -5.72
CA ASN A 457 24.02 -21.62 -6.14
C ASN A 457 23.01 -20.67 -6.82
N HIS A 458 22.07 -21.19 -7.63
CA HIS A 458 21.04 -20.40 -8.28
C HIS A 458 20.19 -19.60 -7.26
N TYR A 459 19.90 -20.21 -6.12
CA TYR A 459 19.17 -19.57 -5.02
C TYR A 459 20.07 -18.89 -3.98
N GLY A 460 21.35 -18.69 -4.27
CA GLY A 460 22.28 -17.99 -3.39
C GLY A 460 22.78 -18.80 -2.20
N HIS A 461 22.47 -20.09 -2.12
CA HIS A 461 22.99 -21.00 -1.10
C HIS A 461 24.36 -21.56 -1.55
N ASN A 462 25.43 -20.90 -1.10
CA ASN A 462 26.81 -21.24 -1.42
C ASN A 462 27.64 -21.47 -0.14
N ARG A 463 28.89 -21.97 -0.28
CA ARG A 463 29.76 -22.33 0.85
C ARG A 463 30.12 -21.18 1.81
N GLY A 464 29.88 -19.92 1.42
CA GLY A 464 30.08 -18.74 2.27
C GLY A 464 28.80 -18.32 3.03
N CYS A 465 27.67 -18.93 2.72
CA CYS A 465 26.37 -18.61 3.31
C CYS A 465 26.11 -19.52 4.51
N ARG A 466 26.07 -18.96 5.73
CA ARG A 466 25.78 -19.69 6.98
C ARG A 466 24.30 -19.64 7.40
N GLY A 467 23.39 -19.29 6.49
CA GLY A 467 21.97 -19.14 6.79
C GLY A 467 21.08 -19.16 5.55
N LEU A 468 19.80 -18.81 5.72
CA LEU A 468 18.84 -18.70 4.62
C LEU A 468 19.14 -17.44 3.78
N PRO A 469 19.49 -17.57 2.49
CA PRO A 469 19.63 -16.43 1.59
C PRO A 469 18.25 -15.75 1.37
N PRO A 470 18.18 -14.41 1.28
CA PRO A 470 16.93 -13.70 0.98
C PRO A 470 16.23 -14.18 -0.30
N SER A 471 16.99 -14.68 -1.28
CA SER A 471 16.46 -15.26 -2.52
C SER A 471 15.63 -16.53 -2.32
N LEU A 472 15.86 -17.30 -1.24
CA LEU A 472 14.98 -18.43 -0.88
C LEU A 472 13.63 -17.92 -0.34
N GLU A 473 13.61 -16.80 0.37
CA GLU A 473 12.36 -16.19 0.89
C GLU A 473 11.47 -15.61 -0.23
N MET A 474 12.03 -15.36 -1.41
CA MET A 474 11.32 -14.83 -2.59
C MET A 474 10.75 -15.91 -3.52
N THR A 475 10.75 -17.18 -3.09
CA THR A 475 10.30 -18.32 -3.90
C THR A 475 8.79 -18.57 -3.81
N SER A 476 8.30 -19.48 -4.65
CA SER A 476 6.91 -19.91 -4.68
C SER A 476 6.46 -20.54 -3.36
N TRP A 477 5.15 -20.59 -3.16
CA TRP A 477 4.56 -21.29 -2.02
C TRP A 477 4.89 -22.79 -2.01
N ASP A 478 4.92 -23.43 -3.18
CA ASP A 478 5.26 -24.85 -3.31
C ASP A 478 6.73 -25.11 -2.97
N PHE A 479 7.62 -24.21 -3.40
CA PHE A 479 9.02 -24.27 -3.01
C PHE A 479 9.17 -24.17 -1.49
N HIS A 480 8.53 -23.20 -0.83
CA HIS A 480 8.56 -23.07 0.63
C HIS A 480 8.07 -24.35 1.33
N ARG A 481 7.02 -24.99 0.80
CA ARG A 481 6.54 -26.27 1.33
C ARG A 481 7.54 -27.39 1.16
N GLY A 482 8.11 -27.51 -0.03
CA GLY A 482 9.15 -28.48 -0.31
C GLY A 482 10.32 -28.28 0.63
N PHE A 483 10.82 -27.05 0.71
CA PHE A 483 11.93 -26.65 1.55
C PHE A 483 11.71 -26.98 3.02
N LEU A 484 10.59 -26.56 3.59
CA LEU A 484 10.28 -26.87 4.99
C LEU A 484 10.13 -28.37 5.21
N ARG A 485 9.46 -29.09 4.31
CA ARG A 485 9.34 -30.56 4.43
C ARG A 485 10.70 -31.23 4.37
N GLY A 486 11.55 -30.88 3.40
CA GLY A 486 12.90 -31.44 3.28
C GLY A 486 13.75 -31.13 4.51
N LEU A 487 13.68 -29.90 5.02
CA LEU A 487 14.40 -29.50 6.23
C LEU A 487 13.96 -30.31 7.46
N PHE A 488 12.65 -30.59 7.61
CA PHE A 488 12.13 -31.36 8.74
C PHE A 488 12.16 -32.90 8.55
N ASP A 489 12.22 -33.39 7.31
CA ASP A 489 12.45 -34.81 6.99
C ASP A 489 13.91 -35.22 7.21
N ALA A 490 14.82 -34.25 7.25
CA ALA A 490 16.16 -34.35 7.82
C ALA A 490 16.07 -34.39 9.36
N ASP A 491 16.52 -33.36 10.06
CA ASP A 491 16.42 -33.24 11.53
C ASP A 491 15.79 -31.90 12.00
N GLY A 492 15.41 -31.03 11.05
CA GLY A 492 14.87 -29.70 11.33
C GLY A 492 15.90 -28.70 11.87
N SER A 493 17.19 -29.04 11.87
CA SER A 493 18.29 -28.19 12.33
C SER A 493 19.14 -27.73 11.14
N VAL A 494 19.56 -26.46 11.14
CA VAL A 494 20.51 -25.96 10.13
C VAL A 494 21.90 -26.07 10.74
N GLN A 495 22.62 -27.14 10.41
CA GLN A 495 24.01 -27.30 10.86
C GLN A 495 24.95 -26.60 9.88
N GLY A 496 25.50 -25.47 10.31
CA GLY A 496 26.36 -24.59 9.50
C GLY A 496 27.85 -24.93 9.55
#